data_AF-A0A2A4R4A2-F1
#
_entry.id   AF-A0A2A4R4A2-F1
#
_cell.length_a   1.000
_cell.length_b   1.000
_cell.length_c   1.000
_cell.angle_alpha   90.00
_cell.angle_beta   90.00
_cell.angle_gamma   90.00
#
_symmetry.space_group_name_H-M   'P 1'
#
loop_
_entity.id
_entity.type
_entity.pdbx_description
1 polymer ?
#
loop_
_entity_poly.entity_id
_entity_poly.type
_entity_poly.pdbx_seq_one_letter_code
_entity_poly.pdbx_strand_id
1 'polypeptide(L)' 'MSTDIKTYVPYKVKDISLADWGRKEIELAEAEMPGLMSLREEYKDEQPLKGARI' A
#
# COMPACT_ATOMS: atom_id res chain seq x y z
N MET A 1 21.85 2.99 21.32
CA MET A 1 21.99 2.92 19.85
C MET A 1 20.91 1.97 19.35
N SER A 2 19.82 2.51 18.79
CA SER A 2 18.72 1.68 18.27
C SER A 2 19.12 1.21 16.87
N THR A 3 19.27 -0.10 16.67
CA THR A 3 19.51 -0.69 15.34
C THR A 3 18.18 -0.84 14.62
N ASP A 4 17.90 0.05 13.66
CA ASP A 4 16.79 -0.10 12.72
C ASP A 4 17.05 -1.27 11.76
N ILE A 5 16.36 -2.39 11.99
CA ILE A 5 16.36 -3.53 11.06
C ILE A 5 15.39 -3.20 9.93
N LYS A 6 15.90 -2.75 8.77
CA LYS A 6 15.09 -2.52 7.57
C LYS A 6 14.94 -3.81 6.77
N THR A 7 13.72 -4.30 6.62
CA THR A 7 13.39 -5.42 5.72
C THR A 7 13.60 -5.00 4.26
N TYR A 8 14.42 -5.75 3.53
CA TYR A 8 14.62 -5.52 2.09
C TYR A 8 13.49 -6.17 1.28
N VAL A 9 12.77 -5.35 0.51
CA VAL A 9 11.79 -5.82 -0.48
C VAL A 9 12.40 -5.59 -1.86
N PRO A 10 12.53 -6.61 -2.72
CA PRO A 10 13.08 -6.43 -4.06
C PRO A 10 12.10 -5.63 -4.93
N TYR A 11 12.56 -4.56 -5.56
CA TYR A 11 11.81 -3.77 -6.53
C TYR A 11 12.74 -3.24 -7.62
N LYS A 12 12.18 -2.92 -8.80
CA LYS A 12 12.87 -2.22 -9.89
C LYS A 12 11.96 -1.15 -10.45
N VAL A 13 12.18 0.10 -10.04
CA VAL A 13 11.40 1.28 -10.44
C VAL A 13 12.33 2.33 -11.03
N LYS A 14 11.77 3.30 -11.74
CA LYS A 14 12.55 4.37 -12.38
C LYS A 14 13.25 5.27 -11.35
N ASP A 15 12.52 5.72 -10.34
CA ASP A 15 13.01 6.61 -9.30
C ASP A 15 12.20 6.41 -8.00
N ILE A 16 12.87 6.08 -6.91
CA ILE A 16 12.23 5.84 -5.61
C ILE A 16 11.97 7.15 -4.83
N SER A 17 12.65 8.25 -5.17
CA SER A 17 12.44 9.53 -4.45
C SER A 17 11.06 10.14 -4.73
N LEU A 18 10.34 9.64 -5.73
CA LEU A 18 8.97 10.05 -6.06
C LEU A 18 7.92 9.40 -5.15
N ALA A 19 8.30 8.54 -4.20
CA ALA A 19 7.36 7.83 -3.34
C ALA A 19 6.42 8.77 -2.55
N ASP A 20 6.95 9.87 -2.02
CA ASP A 20 6.17 10.82 -1.22
C ASP A 20 5.12 11.54 -2.08
N TRP A 21 5.49 11.93 -3.30
CA TRP A 21 4.54 12.57 -4.22
C TRP A 21 3.50 11.55 -4.71
N GLY A 22 3.93 10.35 -5.10
CA GLY A 22 3.04 9.28 -5.50
C GLY A 22 2.02 8.90 -4.41
N ARG A 23 2.41 8.98 -3.12
CA ARG A 23 1.49 8.75 -2.00
C ARG A 23 0.36 9.78 -1.97
N LYS A 24 0.66 11.06 -2.19
CA LYS A 24 -0.34 12.14 -2.21
C LYS A 24 -1.34 11.96 -3.35
N GLU A 25 -0.86 11.55 -4.52
CA GLU A 25 -1.73 11.25 -5.66
C GLU A 25 -2.63 10.03 -5.39
N ILE A 26 -2.10 8.99 -4.72
CA ILE A 26 -2.90 7.83 -4.30
C ILE A 26 -4.00 8.26 -3.32
N GLU A 27 -3.69 9.09 -2.33
CA GLU A 27 -4.68 9.61 -1.37
C GLU A 27 -5.81 10.38 -2.07
N LEU A 28 -5.47 11.21 -3.07
CA LEU A 28 -6.48 11.88 -3.89
C LEU A 28 -7.32 10.88 -4.69
N ALA A 29 -6.69 9.87 -5.28
CA ALA A 29 -7.38 8.84 -6.05
C ALA A 29 -8.32 7.97 -5.20
N GLU A 30 -8.03 7.75 -3.92
CA GLU A 30 -8.91 6.97 -3.03
C GLU A 30 -10.29 7.62 -2.88
N ALA A 31 -10.38 8.95 -2.90
CA ALA A 31 -11.66 9.67 -2.88
C ALA A 31 -12.50 9.42 -4.15
N GLU A 32 -11.84 9.17 -5.28
CA GLU A 32 -12.48 8.87 -6.57
C GLU A 32 -12.72 7.36 -6.80
N MET A 33 -12.32 6.50 -5.83
CA MET A 33 -12.45 5.04 -5.92
C MET A 33 -13.31 4.45 -4.78
N PRO A 34 -14.59 4.88 -4.62
CA PRO A 34 -15.42 4.52 -3.47
C PRO A 34 -15.65 3.01 -3.35
N GLY A 35 -15.75 2.28 -4.47
CA GLY A 35 -15.93 0.83 -4.46
C GLY A 35 -14.76 0.08 -3.85
N LEU A 36 -13.51 0.47 -4.16
CA LEU A 36 -12.33 -0.15 -3.57
C LEU A 36 -12.23 0.16 -2.07
N MET A 37 -12.56 1.39 -1.68
CA MET A 37 -12.55 1.79 -0.28
C MET A 37 -13.62 1.05 0.53
N SER A 38 -14.81 0.83 -0.05
CA SER A 38 -15.86 0.01 0.58
C SER A 38 -15.41 -1.43 0.82
N LEU A 39 -14.78 -2.08 -0.17
CA LEU A 39 -14.27 -3.44 -0.03
C LEU A 39 -13.17 -3.53 1.04
N ARG A 40 -12.30 -2.52 1.14
CA ARG A 40 -11.28 -2.46 2.19
C ARG A 40 -11.89 -2.39 3.58
N GLU A 41 -12.97 -1.64 3.77
CA GLU A 41 -13.65 -1.51 5.05
C GLU A 41 -14.41 -2.80 5.42
N GLU A 42 -15.17 -3.37 4.48
CA GLU A 42 -15.98 -4.57 4.70
C GLU A 42 -15.14 -5.80 5.10
N TYR A 43 -14.02 -6.03 4.39
CA TYR A 43 -13.20 -7.24 4.57
C TYR A 43 -11.98 -7.03 5.47
N LYS A 44 -11.89 -5.89 6.15
CA LYS A 44 -10.75 -5.52 7.00
C LYS A 44 -10.44 -6.57 8.05
N ASP A 45 -11.47 -7.07 8.72
CA ASP A 45 -11.33 -8.04 9.82
C ASP A 45 -11.29 -9.50 9.34
N GLU A 46 -11.96 -9.80 8.22
CA GLU A 46 -12.02 -11.15 7.66
C GLU A 46 -10.68 -11.58 7.04
N GLN A 47 -9.89 -10.64 6.51
CA GLN A 47 -8.62 -10.91 5.84
C GLN A 47 -8.73 -12.05 4.80
N PRO A 48 -9.69 -11.99 3.85
CA PRO A 48 -10.03 -13.12 2.97
C PRO A 48 -8.89 -13.55 2.04
N LEU A 49 -7.92 -12.65 1.79
CA LEU A 49 -6.74 -12.90 0.96
C LEU A 49 -5.53 -13.41 1.76
N LYS A 50 -5.70 -13.75 3.05
CA LYS A 50 -4.59 -14.24 3.89
C LYS A 50 -4.01 -15.53 3.32
N GLY A 51 -2.74 -15.46 2.92
CA GLY A 51 -1.99 -16.58 2.34
C GLY A 51 -2.05 -16.65 0.81
N ALA A 52 -2.86 -15.82 0.15
CA ALA A 52 -2.83 -15.68 -1.30
C ALA A 52 -1.50 -15.05 -1.76
N ARG A 53 -1.00 -15.47 -2.93
CA ARG A 53 0.19 -14.90 -3.57
C ARG A 53 -0.23 -14.37 -4.95
N ILE A 54 -0.56 -13.08 -5.00
CA ILE A 54 -1.03 -12.34 -6.17
C ILE A 54 0.11 -11.49 -6.72
#